data_AF-A0AAW5Z218-F1
#
_entry.id   AF-A0AAW5Z218-F1
#
_cell.length_a   1.000
_cell.length_b   1.000
_cell.length_c   1.000
_cell.angle_alpha   90.00
_cell.angle_beta   90.00
_cell.angle_gamma   90.00
#
_symmetry.space_group_name_H-M   'P 1'
#
loop_
_entity.id
_entity.type
_entity.pdbx_description
1 polymer ?
#
loop_
_entity_poly.entity_id
_entity_poly.type
_entity_poly.pdbx_seq_one_letter_code
_entity_poly.pdbx_strand_id
1 'polypeptide(L)'
;INPDTLIRNLAELHIGQPVVHLEHGVGRYAGMTTLEAGGITGEYLMLTYANDAKLYVPVSSLHLISRYAGGAEENAPLHKLGG
;
A
#
# COMPACT_ATOMS: atom_id res chain seq x y z
N ILE A 1 -0.12 -2.14 19.01
CA ILE A 1 -0.91 -2.54 17.81
C ILE A 1 -0.29 -3.84 17.29
N ASN A 2 -1.05 -4.93 17.20
CA ASN A 2 -0.52 -6.25 16.82
C ASN A 2 -0.28 -6.32 15.29
N PRO A 3 0.92 -6.74 14.83
CA PRO A 3 1.25 -6.83 13.40
C PRO A 3 0.37 -7.86 12.67
N ASP A 4 -0.11 -8.89 13.36
CA ASP A 4 -0.98 -9.94 12.81
C ASP A 4 -2.33 -9.38 12.31
N THR A 5 -2.90 -8.43 13.07
CA THR A 5 -4.15 -7.75 12.70
C THR A 5 -3.94 -6.89 11.46
N LEU A 6 -2.81 -6.20 11.35
CA LEU A 6 -2.48 -5.38 10.18
C LEU A 6 -2.38 -6.25 8.91
N ILE A 7 -1.67 -7.38 8.98
CA ILE A 7 -1.53 -8.29 7.84
C ILE A 7 -2.88 -8.84 7.39
N ARG A 8 -3.77 -9.24 8.32
CA ARG A 8 -5.15 -9.66 7.95
C ARG A 8 -5.94 -8.53 7.29
N ASN A 9 -5.91 -7.33 7.85
CA ASN A 9 -6.62 -6.18 7.28
C ASN A 9 -6.08 -5.81 5.88
N LEU A 10 -4.78 -6.02 5.64
CA LEU A 10 -4.16 -5.85 4.34
C LEU A 10 -4.57 -6.93 3.34
N ALA A 11 -4.70 -8.18 3.78
CA ALA A 11 -5.20 -9.28 2.96
C ALA A 11 -6.68 -9.07 2.56
N GLU A 12 -7.44 -8.31 3.36
CA GLU A 12 -8.82 -7.91 3.07
C GLU A 12 -8.93 -6.61 2.23
N LEU A 13 -7.81 -6.03 1.77
CA LEU A 13 -7.84 -4.86 0.90
C LEU A 13 -8.34 -5.22 -0.49
N HIS A 14 -9.22 -4.38 -1.02
CA HIS A 14 -9.70 -4.48 -2.40
C HIS A 14 -8.92 -3.52 -3.31
N ILE A 15 -8.76 -3.89 -4.59
CA ILE A 15 -8.13 -3.03 -5.59
C ILE A 15 -8.85 -1.67 -5.63
N GLY A 16 -8.09 -0.59 -5.56
CA GLY A 16 -8.59 0.79 -5.48
C GLY A 16 -8.89 1.29 -4.05
N GLN A 17 -8.75 0.45 -3.03
CA GLN A 17 -8.97 0.85 -1.64
C GLN A 17 -7.89 1.84 -1.18
N PRO A 18 -8.26 2.94 -0.50
CA PRO A 18 -7.28 3.92 -0.04
C PRO A 18 -6.51 3.40 1.17
N VAL A 19 -5.19 3.52 1.09
CA VAL A 19 -4.25 3.12 2.13
C VAL A 19 -3.27 4.23 2.41
N VAL A 20 -2.79 4.30 3.64
CA VAL A 20 -1.80 5.27 4.10
C VAL A 20 -0.47 4.57 4.23
N HIS A 21 0.52 5.04 3.49
CA HIS A 21 1.92 4.74 3.72
C HIS A 21 2.49 5.79 4.66
N LEU A 22 3.19 5.36 5.72
CA LEU A 22 3.72 6.26 6.74
C LEU A 22 4.59 7.39 6.15
N GLU A 23 5.42 7.06 5.17
CA GLU A 23 6.33 8.03 4.53
C GLU A 23 5.75 8.80 3.33
N HIS A 24 4.86 8.19 2.55
CA HIS A 24 4.39 8.75 1.27
C HIS A 24 2.95 9.29 1.34
N GLY A 25 2.27 9.09 2.46
CA GLY A 25 0.88 9.47 2.65
C GLY A 25 -0.09 8.52 1.94
N VAL A 26 -1.17 9.06 1.38
CA VAL A 26 -2.30 8.24 0.93
C VAL A 26 -2.12 7.79 -0.52
N GLY A 27 -2.14 6.48 -0.73
CA GLY A 27 -2.14 5.80 -2.02
C GLY A 27 -3.35 4.87 -2.17
N ARG A 28 -3.44 4.21 -3.32
CA ARG A 28 -4.51 3.24 -3.65
C ARG A 28 -3.90 1.85 -3.79
N TYR A 29 -4.47 0.88 -3.12
CA TYR A 29 -4.03 -0.50 -3.25
C TYR A 29 -4.28 -1.03 -4.67
N ALA A 30 -3.24 -1.59 -5.30
CA ALA A 30 -3.27 -2.09 -6.68
C ALA A 30 -3.02 -3.61 -6.78
N GLY A 31 -2.97 -4.32 -5.65
CA GLY A 31 -2.78 -5.76 -5.62
C GLY A 31 -1.44 -6.19 -5.02
N MET A 32 -1.24 -7.49 -4.90
CA MET A 32 0.07 -8.08 -4.63
C MET A 32 0.72 -8.51 -5.94
N THR A 33 2.04 -8.36 -6.03
CA THR A 33 2.84 -8.81 -7.15
C THR A 33 4.13 -9.44 -6.65
N THR A 34 4.57 -10.48 -7.33
CA THR A 34 5.86 -11.11 -7.06
C THR A 34 6.87 -10.53 -8.02
N LEU A 35 7.94 -9.94 -7.48
CA LEU A 35 9.05 -9.40 -8.27
C LEU A 35 10.30 -10.22 -7.99
N GLU A 36 11.04 -10.49 -9.05
CA GLU A 36 12.36 -11.11 -8.95
C GLU A 36 13.42 -10.05 -9.22
N ALA A 37 14.23 -9.76 -8.21
CA ALA A 37 15.31 -8.79 -8.30
C ALA A 37 16.62 -9.45 -7.86
N GLY A 38 17.58 -9.57 -8.78
CA GLY A 38 18.91 -10.12 -8.47
C GLY A 38 18.91 -11.60 -8.05
N GLY A 39 17.96 -12.40 -8.55
CA GLY A 39 17.83 -13.82 -8.20
C GLY A 39 17.08 -14.08 -6.88
N ILE A 40 16.53 -13.03 -6.26
CA ILE A 40 15.67 -13.13 -5.09
C ILE A 40 14.24 -12.80 -5.52
N THR A 41 13.38 -13.81 -5.45
CA THR A 41 11.94 -13.67 -5.65
C THR A 41 11.31 -13.20 -4.34
N GLY A 42 10.64 -12.04 -4.37
CA GLY A 42 9.97 -11.46 -3.21
C GLY A 42 8.54 -11.05 -3.53
N GLU A 43 7.68 -11.04 -2.51
CA GLU A 43 6.32 -10.53 -2.60
C GLU A 43 6.28 -9.05 -2.24
N TYR A 44 5.57 -8.28 -3.06
CA TYR A 44 5.42 -6.83 -2.93
C TYR A 44 3.96 -6.44 -3.03
N LEU A 45 3.54 -5.54 -2.16
CA LEU A 45 2.29 -4.80 -2.26
C LEU A 45 2.46 -3.69 -3.29
N MET A 46 1.62 -3.68 -4.32
CA MET A 46 1.60 -2.61 -5.31
C MET A 46 0.63 -1.53 -4.85
N LEU A 47 1.10 -0.28 -4.82
CA LEU A 47 0.29 0.91 -4.56
C LEU A 47 0.36 1.86 -5.75
N THR A 48 -0.73 2.56 -6.02
CA THR A 48 -0.81 3.64 -7.01
C THR A 48 -1.03 4.98 -6.32
N TYR A 49 -0.29 5.98 -6.79
CA TYR A 49 -0.30 7.36 -6.31
C TYR A 49 -0.68 8.30 -7.47
N ALA A 50 -0.72 9.61 -7.19
CA ALA A 50 -1.05 10.61 -8.20
C ALA A 50 -0.11 10.53 -9.42
N ASN A 51 -0.62 10.86 -10.60
CA ASN A 51 0.05 10.73 -11.90
C ASN A 51 0.44 9.28 -12.28
N ASP A 52 -0.37 8.29 -11.90
CA ASP A 52 -0.11 6.87 -12.17
C ASP A 52 1.22 6.33 -11.57
N ALA A 53 1.77 7.03 -10.57
CA ALA A 53 3.01 6.62 -9.92
C ALA A 53 2.79 5.31 -9.15
N LYS A 54 3.65 4.31 -9.38
CA LYS A 54 3.57 3.00 -8.74
C LYS A 54 4.65 2.85 -7.67
N LEU A 55 4.24 2.40 -6.49
CA LEU A 55 5.13 2.06 -5.40
C LEU A 55 5.01 0.57 -5.09
N TYR A 56 6.15 -0.08 -4.95
CA TYR A 56 6.24 -1.49 -4.58
C TYR A 56 6.77 -1.59 -3.15
N VAL A 57 5.92 -2.01 -2.23
CA VAL A 57 6.25 -2.12 -0.82
C VAL A 57 6.49 -3.59 -0.49
N PRO A 58 7.67 -4.00 -0.02
CA PRO A 58 7.91 -5.40 0.31
C PRO A 58 6.98 -5.84 1.45
N VAL A 59 6.56 -7.10 1.43
CA VAL A 59 5.65 -7.64 2.47
C VAL A 59 6.23 -7.50 3.90
N SER A 60 7.55 -7.48 4.04
CA SER A 60 8.23 -7.23 5.32
C SER A 60 8.00 -5.82 5.88
N SER A 61 7.72 -4.85 5.00
CA SER A 61 7.47 -3.45 5.35
C SER A 61 5.99 -3.10 5.42
N LEU A 62 5.08 -4.08 5.42
CA LEU A 62 3.64 -3.83 5.54
C LEU A 62 3.24 -3.14 6.85
N HIS A 63 4.09 -3.19 7.87
CA HIS A 63 3.88 -2.44 9.11
C HIS A 63 3.88 -0.91 8.91
N LEU A 64 4.43 -0.40 7.79
CA LEU A 64 4.38 1.01 7.39
C LEU A 64 3.06 1.37 6.70
N ILE A 65 2.23 0.38 6.38
CA ILE A 65 0.95 0.54 5.71
C ILE A 65 -0.17 0.50 6.74
N SER A 66 -1.10 1.43 6.63
CA SER A 66 -2.30 1.51 7.44
C SER A 66 -3.51 1.76 6.56
N ARG A 67 -4.68 1.27 6.95
CA ARG A 67 -5.92 1.60 6.24
C ARG A 67 -6.22 3.08 6.39
N TYR A 68 -6.69 3.72 5.32
CA TYR A 68 -7.18 5.09 5.42
C TYR A 68 -8.46 5.13 6.28
N ALA A 69 -8.41 5.84 7.40
CA ALA A 69 -9.51 6.01 8.34
C ALA A 69 -10.10 7.45 8.34
N GLY A 70 -9.66 8.29 7.40
CA GLY A 70 -9.89 9.74 7.42
C GLY A 70 -11.24 10.22 6.87
N GLY A 71 -12.18 9.33 6.54
CA GLY A 71 -13.48 9.69 5.96
C GLY A 71 -13.92 8.74 4.86
N ALA A 72 -14.89 9.16 4.04
CA ALA A 72 -15.39 8.36 2.92
C ALA A 72 -14.26 8.03 1.92
N GLU A 73 -14.17 6.76 1.51
CA GLU A 73 -13.10 6.22 0.66
C GLU A 73 -13.00 6.92 -0.71
N GLU A 74 -14.10 7.53 -1.16
CA GLU A 74 -14.21 8.34 -2.38
C GLU A 74 -13.52 9.71 -2.26
N ASN A 75 -13.41 10.27 -1.05
CA ASN A 75 -12.81 11.58 -0.78
C ASN A 75 -11.35 11.49 -0.31
N ALA A 76 -10.80 10.28 -0.19
CA ALA A 76 -9.42 10.10 0.23
C ALA A 76 -8.47 10.78 -0.78
N PRO A 77 -7.66 11.77 -0.35
CA PRO A 77 -6.75 12.48 -1.24
C PRO A 77 -5.69 11.52 -1.76
N LEU A 78 -5.27 11.67 -3.02
CA LEU A 78 -4.19 10.88 -3.58
C LEU A 78 -2.90 11.71 -3.52
N HIS A 79 -1.93 11.27 -2.73
CA HIS A 79 -0.65 11.99 -2.60
C HIS A 79 0.28 11.71 -3.80
N LYS A 80 1.26 12.59 -4.01
CA LYS A 80 2.34 12.37 -4.99
C LYS A 80 3.46 11.58 -4.34
N LEU A 81 4.01 10.61 -5.06
CA LEU A 81 5.16 9.87 -4.60
C LEU A 81 6.42 10.76 -4.63
N GLY A 82 7.08 10.93 -3.48
CA GLY A 82 8.33 11.69 -3.34
C GLY A 82 8.18 13.21 -3.17
N GLY A 83 7.02 13.69 -2.68
CA GLY A 83 6.75 15.10 -2.38
C GLY A 83 7.07 15.49 -0.94
#